data_AF-A0A9D4LHN4-F1
#
_entry.id   AF-A0A9D4LHN4-F1
#
_cell.length_a   1.000
_cell.length_b   1.000
_cell.length_c   1.000
_cell.angle_alpha   90.00
_cell.angle_beta   90.00
_cell.angle_gamma   90.00
#
_symmetry.space_group_name_H-M   'P 1'
#
loop_
_entity.id
_entity.type
_entity.pdbx_description
1 polymer ?
#
loop_
_entity_poly.entity_id
_entity_poly.type
_entity_poly.pdbx_seq_one_letter_code
_entity_poly.pdbx_strand_id
1 'polypeptide(L)' 'MMEAKKFIDTTGKVYNVRNEVTCKSTNVVYAVHCERCKTLVYVGETGDTLYQ' A
#
# COMPACT_ATOMS: atom_id res chain seq x y z
N MET A 1 -5.69 -10.20 16.25
CA MET A 1 -4.44 -9.56 15.81
C MET A 1 -4.07 -10.26 14.50
N MET A 2 -4.17 -9.58 13.35
CA MET A 2 -3.84 -10.19 12.04
C MET A 2 -2.39 -9.84 11.69
N GLU A 3 -1.61 -10.87 11.35
CA GLU A 3 -0.17 -10.79 11.10
C GLU A 3 0.20 -9.90 9.91
N ALA A 4 1.35 -9.22 10.01
CA ALA A 4 1.92 -8.45 8.92
C ALA A 4 2.24 -9.38 7.74
N LYS A 5 1.64 -9.12 6.57
CA LYS A 5 1.90 -9.92 5.36
C LYS A 5 3.23 -9.49 4.74
N LYS A 6 3.99 -10.44 4.22
CA LYS A 6 5.22 -10.15 3.45
C LYS A 6 4.91 -10.19 1.97
N PHE A 7 5.35 -9.16 1.25
CA PHE A 7 5.31 -9.08 -0.20
C PHE A 7 6.74 -9.17 -0.72
N ILE A 8 6.97 -9.95 -1.78
CA ILE A 8 8.27 -10.06 -2.45
C ILE A 8 8.05 -9.58 -3.88
N ASP A 9 8.83 -8.58 -4.32
CA ASP A 9 8.73 -8.10 -5.69
C ASP A 9 9.48 -9.02 -6.67
N THR A 10 9.39 -8.69 -7.96
CA THR A 10 10.04 -9.44 -9.05
C THR A 10 11.57 -9.41 -8.99
N THR A 11 12.16 -8.51 -8.18
CA THR A 11 13.61 -8.41 -7.95
C THR A 11 14.06 -9.18 -6.71
N GLY A 12 13.13 -9.80 -5.97
CA GLY A 12 13.40 -10.52 -4.74
C GLY A 12 13.47 -9.62 -3.49
N LYS A 13 13.15 -8.33 -3.61
CA LYS A 13 13.12 -7.42 -2.46
C LYS A 13 11.87 -7.68 -1.62
N VAL A 14 12.08 -7.79 -0.31
CA VAL A 14 11.03 -8.12 0.66
C VAL A 14 10.47 -6.84 1.29
N TYR A 15 9.14 -6.73 1.29
CA TYR A 15 8.37 -5.64 1.90
C TYR A 15 7.50 -6.20 3.01
N ASN A 16 7.55 -5.56 4.18
CA ASN A 16 6.62 -5.84 5.27
C ASN A 16 5.36 -4.99 5.06
N VAL A 17 4.27 -5.63 4.65
CA VAL A 17 2.97 -4.97 4.46
C VAL A 17 2.35 -4.78 5.83
N ARG A 18 2.14 -3.51 6.20
CA ARG A 18 1.42 -3.15 7.41
C ARG A 18 -0.08 -3.22 7.14
N ASN A 19 -0.82 -3.79 8.09
CA ASN A 19 -2.28 -3.88 8.02
C ASN A 19 -2.99 -2.58 8.43
N GLU A 20 -2.22 -1.62 8.94
CA GLU A 20 -2.72 -0.32 9.37
C GLU A 20 -1.89 0.81 8.74
N VAL A 21 -2.60 1.85 8.32
CA VAL A 21 -2.02 3.08 7.81
C VAL A 21 -2.13 4.13 8.89
N THR A 22 -1.00 4.76 9.25
CA THR A 22 -0.93 5.82 10.26
C THR A 22 -0.31 7.06 9.62
N CYS A 23 -0.40 8.22 10.27
CA CYS A 23 0.29 9.44 9.81
C CYS A 23 1.83 9.25 9.72
N LYS A 24 2.39 8.28 10.45
CA LYS A 24 3.82 7.93 10.41
C LYS A 24 4.17 6.92 9.31
N SER A 25 3.18 6.43 8.57
CA SER A 25 3.44 5.54 7.44
C SER A 25 4.14 6.30 6.32
N THR A 26 5.18 5.68 5.77
CA THR A 26 5.97 6.20 4.65
C THR A 26 5.74 5.35 3.41
N ASN A 27 5.81 6.00 2.25
CA ASN A 27 5.63 5.38 0.93
C ASN A 27 4.43 4.42 0.86
N VAL A 28 3.25 4.95 1.17
CA VAL A 28 2.01 4.17 1.19
C VAL A 28 1.57 3.92 -0.24
N VAL A 29 1.50 2.65 -0.63
CA VAL A 29 0.90 2.22 -1.90
C VAL A 29 -0.61 2.17 -1.72
N TYR A 30 -1.35 2.83 -2.61
CA TYR A 30 -2.80 2.89 -2.59
C TYR A 30 -3.39 2.65 -3.96
N ALA A 31 -4.66 2.21 -4.00
CA ALA A 31 -5.40 2.02 -5.23
C ALA A 31 -6.77 2.70 -5.15
N VAL A 32 -7.18 3.31 -6.24
CA VAL A 32 -8.54 3.85 -6.40
C VAL A 32 -9.39 2.77 -7.06
N HIS A 33 -10.42 2.33 -6.35
CA HIS A 33 -11.34 1.30 -6.82
C HIS A 33 -12.67 1.95 -7.27
N CYS A 34 -13.10 1.66 -8.50
CA CYS A 34 -14.42 2.06 -8.96
C CYS A 34 -15.45 1.02 -8.51
N GLU A 35 -16.27 1.37 -7.52
CA GLU A 35 -17.29 0.47 -6.97
C GLU A 35 -18.37 0.07 -7.98
N ARG A 36 -18.63 0.87 -9.02
CA ARG A 36 -19.60 0.54 -10.06
C ARG A 36 -19.04 -0.42 -11.10
N CYS A 37 -17.83 -0.17 -11.57
CA CYS A 37 -17.16 -0.98 -12.59
C CYS A 37 -16.46 -2.22 -12.00
N LYS A 38 -16.33 -2.29 -10.67
CA LYS A 38 -15.61 -3.34 -9.95
C LYS A 38 -14.18 -3.54 -10.46
N THR A 39 -13.50 -2.42 -10.75
CA THR A 39 -12.14 -2.41 -11.29
C THR A 39 -11.28 -1.36 -10.61
N LEU A 40 -9.98 -1.63 -10.51
CA LEU A 40 -8.98 -0.67 -10.07
C LEU A 40 -8.71 0.30 -11.21
N VAL A 41 -8.94 1.59 -10.95
CA VAL A 41 -8.75 2.64 -11.97
C VAL A 41 -7.39 3.30 -11.89
N TYR A 42 -6.75 3.26 -10.73
CA TYR A 42 -5.45 3.87 -10.49
C TYR A 42 -4.72 3.17 -9.34
N VAL A 43 -3.41 3.05 -9.46
CA VAL A 43 -2.50 2.60 -8.41
C VAL A 43 -1.36 3.61 -8.33
N GLY A 44 -1.02 4.05 -7.12
CA GLY A 44 0.05 5.00 -6.89
C GLY A 44 0.74 4.79 -5.55
N GLU A 45 1.77 5.58 -5.31
CA GLU A 45 2.49 5.61 -4.03
C GLU A 45 2.74 7.06 -3.60
N THR A 46 2.90 7.29 -2.29
CA THR A 46 3.10 8.64 -1.76
C THR A 46 4.52 9.18 -1.95
N GLY A 47 5.53 8.31 -2.07
CA GLY A 47 6.95 8.69 -2.14
C GLY A 47 7.52 9.29 -0.84
N ASP A 48 6.67 9.65 0.13
CA ASP A 48 7.02 10.29 1.41
C ASP A 48 6.11 9.84 2.57
N THR A 49 6.27 10.43 3.76
CA THR A 49 5.36 10.30 4.91
C THR A 49 3.96 10.80 4.59
N LEU A 50 2.93 10.18 5.16
CA LEU A 50 1.56 10.68 5.09
C LEU A 50 1.32 11.97 5.88
N TYR A 51 2.19 12.26 6.85
CA TYR A 51 2.23 13.52 7.56
C TYR A 51 3.23 14.44 6.86
N GLN A 52 2.76 15.54 6.29
CA GLN A 52 3.60 16.65 5.83
C GLN A 52 3.68 17.72 6.91
#